data_AF-A0A8C2XLC2-F1
#
_entry.id   AF-A0A8C2XLC2-F1
#
_cell.length_a   1.000
_cell.length_b   1.000
_cell.length_c   1.000
_cell.angle_alpha   90.00
_cell.angle_beta   90.00
_cell.angle_gamma   90.00
#
_symmetry.space_group_name_H-M   'P 1'
#
loop_
_entity.id
_entity.type
_entity.pdbx_description
1 polymer ?
#
loop_
_entity_poly.entity_id
_entity_poly.type
_entity_poly.pdbx_seq_one_letter_code
_entity_poly.pdbx_strand_id
1 'polypeptide(L)'
;MGKKSRVKIQKSSSGASTVVSPKEMMNLISELLQKCSSAAPSAGKEWEEYIQIRGLVDKIRKKQKGMSVVFDGSRKDYFPDLLSWAQESGASCDSFTVANFGTEGYGLRATRDIKAEELFLWIPRKMLMTVESAQNSVLGPLYSQDRILQAMGNVTLAFHLLCERADPASPWLPYIRSLPQEYDTPLFYQQEEVQVLLGTQAVQDVLSQYKNTARQYAYFYKLVQTHPAASQLPLKDSFTFDDYRWAVSSVMTRQNQIPTEDGSRIILALIPLWDMCNHTNGLITTGYNLEDDRCECVALQDYKENEQIYIFYGTRSNAEFVIHNGFFFQDNAHDRVKIKLGVSKSERLYAMKAEVLARAGHILLCHGLIFRTCLIFVCVCTFYTFLLIPGELKDYLLGDGAVNKIVTLGNSEFPVSWENEIKLWTFLETRAALLLKTYKTTSQEDCTMLEKPDLSLHSRVAIQLRLAEKQILETASASGRAKRLHFEKKLEDGAPLPRYEESDIALLENTDVDAKLPIILRKLEEVEEGQELQVEEHSHLLNGEKDVYGMEMEANGEPVQEETEEKVRKDAFSTLDSIGSSTQSGQRGGASRTEDDPKENRE
;
A
#
# COMPACT_ATOMS: atom_id res chain seq x y z
N MET A 1 44.21 3.03 -34.40
CA MET A 1 44.24 1.55 -34.53
C MET A 1 43.67 0.95 -33.25
N GLY A 2 42.43 0.46 -33.32
CA GLY A 2 41.65 0.05 -32.15
C GLY A 2 42.06 -1.31 -31.58
N LYS A 3 42.13 -1.39 -30.25
CA LYS A 3 42.14 -2.67 -29.52
C LYS A 3 40.71 -2.97 -29.10
N LYS A 4 40.08 -3.91 -29.80
CA LYS A 4 38.78 -4.50 -29.41
C LYS A 4 38.97 -5.30 -28.13
N SER A 5 38.40 -4.85 -27.02
CA SER A 5 38.31 -5.63 -25.79
C SER A 5 37.23 -6.71 -25.98
N ARG A 6 37.60 -7.97 -25.79
CA ARG A 6 36.79 -9.15 -26.08
C ARG A 6 36.19 -9.63 -24.75
N VAL A 7 34.89 -9.43 -24.55
CA VAL A 7 34.13 -9.99 -23.43
C VAL A 7 34.30 -11.52 -23.43
N LYS A 8 34.89 -12.07 -22.37
CA LYS A 8 35.04 -13.51 -22.15
C LYS A 8 33.89 -13.99 -21.26
N ILE A 9 32.95 -14.72 -21.84
CA ILE A 9 31.97 -15.52 -21.11
C ILE A 9 32.74 -16.66 -20.41
N GLN A 10 32.94 -16.54 -19.10
CA GLN A 10 33.61 -17.54 -18.29
C GLN A 10 32.59 -18.63 -17.89
N LYS A 11 32.71 -19.84 -18.46
CA LYS A 11 32.01 -21.03 -17.97
C LYS A 11 32.65 -21.44 -16.63
N SER A 12 32.02 -21.10 -15.51
CA SER A 12 32.33 -21.71 -14.22
C SER A 12 31.69 -23.10 -14.12
N SER A 13 32.42 -24.01 -13.48
CA SER A 13 32.14 -25.44 -13.34
C SER A 13 30.80 -25.73 -12.68
N SER A 14 29.99 -26.53 -13.38
CA SER A 14 28.61 -26.87 -13.09
C SER A 14 28.43 -27.90 -11.96
N GLY A 15 27.67 -27.54 -10.93
CA GLY A 15 26.64 -28.46 -10.45
C GLY A 15 25.57 -28.57 -11.54
N ALA A 16 25.19 -29.77 -11.93
CA ALA A 16 24.30 -30.01 -13.06
C ALA A 16 22.89 -29.42 -12.81
N SER A 17 22.66 -28.18 -13.25
CA SER A 17 21.32 -27.65 -13.46
C SER A 17 20.75 -28.40 -14.66
N THR A 18 19.81 -29.31 -14.40
CA THR A 18 19.03 -29.98 -15.44
C THR A 18 18.33 -28.90 -16.26
N VAL A 19 18.70 -28.77 -17.53
CA VAL A 19 18.07 -27.82 -18.46
C VAL A 19 16.61 -28.22 -18.59
N VAL A 20 15.74 -27.48 -17.89
CA VAL A 20 14.29 -27.71 -17.90
C VAL A 20 13.73 -27.32 -19.25
N SER A 21 12.84 -28.13 -19.80
CA SER A 21 12.21 -27.81 -21.08
C SER A 21 11.36 -26.54 -20.94
N PRO A 22 11.35 -25.63 -21.93
CA PRO A 22 10.50 -24.43 -21.90
C PRO A 22 9.02 -24.74 -21.65
N LYS A 23 8.54 -25.90 -22.14
CA LYS A 23 7.19 -26.39 -21.92
C LYS A 23 6.91 -26.72 -20.45
N GLU A 24 7.84 -27.39 -19.78
CA GLU A 24 7.71 -27.69 -18.34
C GLU A 24 7.69 -26.40 -17.50
N MET A 25 8.55 -25.43 -17.84
CA MET A 25 8.54 -24.12 -17.18
C MET A 25 7.20 -23.40 -17.37
N MET A 26 6.68 -23.33 -18.60
CA MET A 26 5.38 -22.71 -18.88
C MET A 26 4.22 -23.38 -18.12
N ASN A 27 4.27 -24.70 -17.89
CA ASN A 27 3.27 -25.40 -17.09
C ASN A 27 3.32 -24.96 -15.62
N LEU A 28 4.51 -24.89 -15.02
CA LEU A 28 4.68 -24.42 -13.63
C LEU A 28 4.24 -22.96 -13.47
N ILE A 29 4.55 -22.12 -14.46
CA ILE A 29 4.11 -20.72 -14.48
C ILE A 29 2.60 -20.61 -14.57
N SER A 30 1.95 -21.44 -15.39
CA SER A 30 0.49 -21.46 -15.51
C SER A 30 -0.19 -21.93 -14.22
N GLU A 31 0.38 -22.95 -13.57
CA GLU A 31 -0.06 -23.43 -12.25
C GLU A 31 0.07 -22.33 -11.18
N LEU A 32 1.21 -21.63 -11.15
CA LEU A 32 1.44 -20.52 -10.22
C LEU A 32 0.44 -19.37 -10.46
N LEU A 33 0.21 -19.00 -11.73
CA LEU A 33 -0.73 -17.95 -12.08
C LEU A 33 -2.16 -18.31 -11.65
N GLN A 34 -2.60 -19.53 -11.91
CA GLN A 34 -3.91 -20.02 -11.49
C GLN A 34 -4.04 -19.99 -9.97
N LYS A 35 -3.02 -20.47 -9.25
CA LYS A 35 -3.02 -20.50 -7.79
C LYS A 35 -3.05 -19.10 -7.17
N CYS A 36 -2.34 -18.13 -7.73
CA CYS A 36 -2.30 -16.77 -7.17
C CYS A 36 -3.50 -15.90 -7.59
N SER A 37 -4.26 -16.34 -8.60
CA SER A 37 -5.46 -15.66 -9.11
C SER A 37 -6.76 -16.24 -8.53
N SER A 38 -6.70 -17.31 -7.74
CA SER A 38 -7.87 -17.81 -7.03
C SER A 38 -8.36 -16.80 -5.99
N ALA A 39 -9.67 -16.83 -5.72
CA ALA A 39 -10.30 -16.03 -4.69
C ALA A 39 -9.55 -16.12 -3.35
N ALA A 40 -9.65 -15.05 -2.55
CA ALA A 40 -9.04 -15.02 -1.23
C ALA A 40 -9.48 -16.25 -0.42
N PRO A 41 -8.53 -16.96 0.23
CA PRO A 41 -8.88 -18.11 1.04
C PRO A 41 -9.79 -17.70 2.21
N SER A 42 -10.53 -18.66 2.75
CA SER A 42 -11.30 -18.43 3.98
C SER A 42 -10.35 -17.97 5.10
N ALA A 43 -10.83 -17.06 5.96
CA ALA A 43 -10.07 -16.55 7.09
C ALA A 43 -9.37 -17.69 7.88
N GLY A 44 -8.07 -17.54 8.12
CA GLY A 44 -7.25 -18.54 8.81
C GLY A 44 -6.54 -19.56 7.90
N LYS A 45 -6.84 -19.61 6.59
CA LYS A 45 -6.12 -20.47 5.62
C LYS A 45 -5.05 -19.74 4.79
N GLU A 46 -4.82 -18.46 5.04
CA GLU A 46 -3.86 -17.64 4.28
C GLU A 46 -2.42 -18.14 4.44
N TRP A 47 -2.06 -18.64 5.63
CA TRP A 47 -0.73 -19.24 5.84
C TRP A 47 -0.54 -20.50 5.00
N GLU A 48 -1.53 -21.39 4.95
CA GLU A 48 -1.47 -22.60 4.13
C GLU A 48 -1.36 -22.27 2.63
N GLU A 49 -2.11 -21.26 2.17
CA GLU A 49 -2.00 -20.75 0.80
C GLU A 49 -0.60 -20.20 0.53
N TYR A 50 -0.05 -19.40 1.44
CA TYR A 50 1.31 -18.87 1.34
C TYR A 50 2.36 -19.97 1.21
N ILE A 51 2.29 -21.02 2.04
CA ILE A 51 3.21 -22.16 1.95
C ILE A 51 3.11 -22.86 0.59
N GLN A 52 1.89 -23.04 0.06
CA GLN A 52 1.67 -23.64 -1.26
C GLN A 52 2.26 -22.78 -2.39
N ILE A 53 2.01 -21.47 -2.37
CA ILE A 53 2.56 -20.53 -3.36
C ILE A 53 4.09 -20.52 -3.27
N ARG A 54 4.64 -20.44 -2.05
CA ARG A 54 6.09 -20.48 -1.82
C ARG A 54 6.72 -21.77 -2.35
N GLY A 55 6.10 -22.92 -2.10
CA GLY A 55 6.56 -24.20 -2.64
C GLY A 55 6.62 -24.24 -4.17
N LEU A 56 5.63 -23.65 -4.86
CA LEU A 56 5.65 -23.51 -6.32
C LEU A 56 6.75 -22.56 -6.80
N VAL A 57 6.88 -21.40 -6.16
CA VAL A 57 7.94 -20.42 -6.46
C VAL A 57 9.32 -21.04 -6.28
N ASP A 58 9.57 -21.76 -5.18
CA ASP A 58 10.86 -22.42 -4.94
C ASP A 58 11.16 -23.51 -5.96
N LYS A 59 10.13 -24.25 -6.41
CA LYS A 59 10.26 -25.24 -7.50
C LYS A 59 10.65 -24.57 -8.82
N ILE A 60 10.06 -23.40 -9.13
CA ILE A 60 10.42 -22.59 -10.31
C ILE A 60 11.85 -22.07 -10.18
N ARG A 61 12.20 -21.45 -9.04
CA ARG A 61 13.53 -20.86 -8.79
C ARG A 61 14.65 -21.89 -8.88
N LYS A 62 14.47 -23.10 -8.32
CA LYS A 62 15.43 -24.22 -8.44
C LYS A 62 15.71 -24.66 -9.88
N LYS A 63 14.78 -24.37 -10.80
CA LYS A 63 14.88 -24.67 -12.23
C LYS A 63 15.39 -23.49 -13.07
N GLN A 64 15.66 -22.35 -12.44
CA GLN A 64 16.22 -21.14 -13.04
C GLN A 64 17.65 -20.91 -12.57
N LYS A 65 18.36 -19.97 -13.21
CA LYS A 65 19.78 -19.69 -12.92
C LYS A 65 20.01 -18.53 -11.94
N GLY A 66 18.97 -18.09 -11.22
CA GLY A 66 19.00 -16.86 -10.41
C GLY A 66 18.82 -15.60 -11.26
N MET A 67 19.52 -14.52 -10.90
CA MET A 67 19.53 -13.27 -11.67
C MET A 67 20.08 -13.52 -13.09
N SER A 68 19.38 -13.00 -14.11
CA SER A 68 19.77 -13.16 -15.51
C SER A 68 21.04 -12.39 -15.86
N VAL A 69 21.20 -11.19 -15.29
CA VAL A 69 22.35 -10.32 -15.51
C VAL A 69 23.07 -10.09 -14.18
N VAL A 70 24.32 -10.54 -14.12
CA VAL A 70 25.22 -10.33 -12.98
C VAL A 70 26.41 -9.53 -13.48
N PHE A 71 26.77 -8.49 -12.76
CA PHE A 71 27.92 -7.65 -13.08
C PHE A 71 29.18 -8.17 -12.37
N ASP A 72 30.34 -8.01 -13.01
CA ASP A 72 31.62 -8.42 -12.44
C ASP A 72 32.04 -7.49 -11.29
N GLY A 73 32.75 -7.98 -10.28
CA GLY A 73 33.21 -7.12 -9.18
C GLY A 73 32.13 -6.76 -8.15
N SER A 74 32.44 -5.81 -7.28
CA SER A 74 31.62 -5.46 -6.12
C SER A 74 30.91 -4.13 -6.29
N ARG A 75 29.81 -3.93 -5.57
CA ARG A 75 29.00 -2.70 -5.64
C ARG A 75 29.82 -1.41 -5.48
N LYS A 76 30.82 -1.43 -4.58
CA LYS A 76 31.72 -0.29 -4.33
C LYS A 76 32.56 0.12 -5.54
N ASP A 77 32.85 -0.82 -6.43
CA ASP A 77 33.71 -0.58 -7.59
C ASP A 77 32.99 0.31 -8.63
N TYR A 78 31.66 0.45 -8.52
CA TYR A 78 30.81 1.20 -9.44
C TYR A 78 30.43 2.61 -8.97
N PHE A 79 30.71 2.99 -7.72
CA PHE A 79 30.38 4.35 -7.25
C PHE A 79 31.19 5.46 -7.92
N PRO A 80 32.47 5.29 -8.30
CA PRO A 80 33.17 6.30 -9.08
C PRO A 80 32.50 6.57 -10.44
N ASP A 81 32.03 5.52 -11.12
CA ASP A 81 31.31 5.65 -12.39
C ASP A 81 29.97 6.38 -12.19
N LEU A 82 29.24 6.07 -11.10
CA LEU A 82 28.01 6.77 -10.73
C LEU A 82 28.25 8.28 -10.52
N LEU A 83 29.28 8.65 -9.76
CA LEU A 83 29.60 10.04 -9.46
C LEU A 83 30.06 10.81 -10.70
N SER A 84 30.88 10.18 -11.55
CA SER A 84 31.31 10.77 -12.84
C SER A 84 30.11 11.01 -13.75
N TRP A 85 29.23 10.01 -13.89
CA TRP A 85 28.02 10.13 -14.71
C TRP A 85 27.06 11.19 -14.17
N ALA A 86 26.92 11.31 -12.85
CA ALA A 86 26.13 12.34 -12.20
C ALA A 86 26.68 13.74 -12.48
N GLN A 87 27.99 13.92 -12.37
CA GLN A 87 28.67 15.19 -12.65
C GLN A 87 28.52 15.59 -14.13
N GLU A 88 28.74 14.66 -15.06
CA GLU A 88 28.54 14.86 -16.50
C GLU A 88 27.07 15.19 -16.84
N SER A 89 26.14 14.66 -16.05
CA SER A 89 24.71 14.92 -16.18
C SER A 89 24.27 16.23 -15.52
N GLY A 90 25.13 16.93 -14.78
CA GLY A 90 24.82 18.21 -14.14
C GLY A 90 24.18 18.09 -12.75
N ALA A 91 24.26 16.93 -12.11
CA ALA A 91 23.96 16.79 -10.69
C ALA A 91 25.09 17.34 -9.82
N SER A 92 24.77 17.73 -8.60
CA SER A 92 25.75 18.11 -7.58
C SER A 92 26.53 16.87 -7.10
N CYS A 93 27.87 16.97 -7.03
CA CYS A 93 28.73 15.87 -6.55
C CYS A 93 29.83 16.32 -5.56
N ASP A 94 29.85 17.59 -5.14
CA ASP A 94 31.04 18.17 -4.48
C ASP A 94 31.06 17.99 -2.95
N SER A 95 29.88 17.87 -2.32
CA SER A 95 29.74 18.00 -0.85
C SER A 95 29.63 16.66 -0.13
N PHE A 96 29.71 15.53 -0.86
CA PHE A 96 29.55 14.20 -0.30
C PHE A 96 30.28 13.12 -1.09
N THR A 97 30.41 11.96 -0.48
CA THR A 97 30.89 10.73 -1.12
C THR A 97 30.07 9.53 -0.65
N VAL A 98 30.11 8.41 -1.38
CA VAL A 98 29.42 7.18 -0.96
C VAL A 98 30.29 6.41 0.03
N ALA A 99 29.74 6.05 1.18
CA ALA A 99 30.42 5.27 2.21
C ALA A 99 29.53 4.13 2.72
N ASN A 100 30.14 3.11 3.34
CA ASN A 100 29.42 2.01 3.99
C ASN A 100 29.33 2.27 5.50
N PHE A 101 28.12 2.23 6.04
CA PHE A 101 27.77 2.51 7.43
C PHE A 101 27.35 1.24 8.21
N GLY A 102 27.81 0.06 7.76
CA GLY A 102 27.57 -1.18 8.48
C GLY A 102 26.13 -1.66 8.30
N THR A 103 25.32 -1.58 9.35
CA THR A 103 23.95 -2.13 9.37
C THR A 103 22.98 -1.38 8.44
N GLU A 104 23.21 -0.09 8.20
CA GLU A 104 22.41 0.72 7.28
C GLU A 104 22.87 0.56 5.80
N GLY A 105 23.96 -0.18 5.58
CA GLY A 105 24.52 -0.37 4.24
C GLY A 105 25.22 0.88 3.72
N TYR A 106 25.12 1.11 2.41
CA TYR A 106 25.75 2.28 1.77
C TYR A 106 24.89 3.52 1.92
N GLY A 107 25.52 4.64 2.27
CA GLY A 107 24.90 5.96 2.42
C GLY A 107 25.78 7.07 1.85
N LEU A 108 25.31 8.31 1.91
CA LEU A 108 26.11 9.50 1.63
C LEU A 108 26.84 9.98 2.89
N ARG A 109 28.11 10.34 2.75
CA ARG A 109 28.95 10.93 3.80
C ARG A 109 29.39 12.32 3.38
N ALA A 110 29.25 13.31 4.26
CA ALA A 110 29.67 14.67 4.00
C ALA A 110 31.20 14.78 3.83
N THR A 111 31.66 15.56 2.85
CA THR A 111 33.10 15.85 2.60
C THR A 111 33.51 17.24 3.10
N ARG A 112 32.56 17.98 3.65
CA ARG A 112 32.72 19.26 4.34
C ARG A 112 31.55 19.45 5.31
N ASP A 113 31.59 20.51 6.10
CA ASP A 113 30.42 20.92 6.88
C ASP A 113 29.30 21.40 5.94
N ILE A 114 28.07 20.94 6.20
CA ILE A 114 26.83 21.29 5.51
C ILE A 114 25.85 21.82 6.56
N LYS A 115 25.30 23.01 6.35
CA LYS A 115 24.35 23.62 7.28
C LYS A 115 22.92 23.15 7.02
N ALA A 116 22.11 23.09 8.07
CA ALA A 116 20.67 22.90 7.92
C ALA A 116 20.10 23.90 6.90
N GLU A 117 19.15 23.44 6.09
CA GLU A 117 18.51 24.20 4.99
C GLU A 117 19.44 24.54 3.81
N GLU A 118 20.70 24.14 3.83
CA GLU A 118 21.60 24.31 2.69
C GLU A 118 21.21 23.37 1.54
N LEU A 119 21.00 23.91 0.33
CA LEU A 119 20.84 23.13 -0.90
C LEU A 119 22.18 22.47 -1.27
N PHE A 120 22.36 21.22 -0.87
CA PHE A 120 23.60 20.47 -1.06
C PHE A 120 23.50 19.43 -2.17
N LEU A 121 22.27 19.03 -2.56
CA LEU A 121 22.03 17.98 -3.53
C LEU A 121 20.91 18.32 -4.51
N TRP A 122 21.19 18.25 -5.82
CA TRP A 122 20.19 18.32 -6.88
C TRP A 122 20.44 17.31 -8.00
N ILE A 123 19.36 16.73 -8.53
CA ILE A 123 19.39 15.68 -9.56
C ILE A 123 18.50 16.09 -10.75
N PRO A 124 19.07 16.39 -11.93
CA PRO A 124 18.31 16.73 -13.14
C PRO A 124 17.39 15.59 -13.62
N ARG A 125 16.20 15.92 -14.17
CA ARG A 125 15.21 14.93 -14.65
C ARG A 125 15.81 13.87 -15.56
N LYS A 126 16.70 14.23 -16.48
CA LYS A 126 17.30 13.30 -17.45
C LYS A 126 18.06 12.12 -16.82
N MET A 127 18.43 12.20 -15.55
CA MET A 127 19.06 11.09 -14.81
C MET A 127 18.03 10.11 -14.26
N LEU A 128 16.79 10.54 -14.03
CA LEU A 128 15.76 9.71 -13.40
C LEU A 128 15.31 8.61 -14.35
N MET A 129 14.90 7.49 -13.76
CA MET A 129 14.13 6.47 -14.48
C MET A 129 12.67 6.66 -14.11
N THR A 130 11.83 7.05 -15.07
CA THR A 130 10.43 7.42 -14.84
C THR A 130 9.49 6.50 -15.62
N VAL A 131 8.18 6.59 -15.33
CA VAL A 131 7.17 5.95 -16.17
C VAL A 131 7.21 6.49 -17.62
N GLU A 132 7.55 7.76 -17.82
CA GLU A 132 7.69 8.37 -19.15
C GLU A 132 8.91 7.83 -19.89
N SER A 133 10.07 7.72 -19.24
CA SER A 133 11.26 7.11 -19.87
C SER A 133 11.01 5.64 -20.21
N ALA A 134 10.23 4.93 -19.39
CA ALA A 134 9.81 3.57 -19.67
C ALA A 134 8.94 3.47 -20.94
N GLN A 135 7.98 4.38 -21.12
CA GLN A 135 7.14 4.46 -22.32
C GLN A 135 7.95 4.73 -23.59
N ASN A 136 9.02 5.53 -23.46
CA ASN A 136 9.90 5.90 -24.56
C ASN A 136 11.05 4.88 -24.80
N SER A 137 11.12 3.81 -24.02
CA SER A 137 12.15 2.76 -24.12
C SER A 137 11.71 1.57 -24.99
N VAL A 138 12.55 0.53 -25.04
CA VAL A 138 12.19 -0.77 -25.67
C VAL A 138 10.92 -1.40 -25.08
N LEU A 139 10.52 -1.00 -23.87
CA LEU A 139 9.28 -1.43 -23.21
C LEU A 139 8.00 -0.79 -23.81
N GLY A 140 8.12 0.36 -24.49
CA GLY A 140 7.00 1.16 -25.01
C GLY A 140 5.94 0.37 -25.80
N PRO A 141 6.33 -0.46 -26.79
CA PRO A 141 5.38 -1.28 -27.55
C PRO A 141 4.55 -2.22 -26.67
N LEU A 142 5.16 -2.84 -25.65
CA LEU A 142 4.43 -3.71 -24.72
C LEU A 142 3.56 -2.90 -23.77
N TYR A 143 4.08 -1.79 -23.25
CA TYR A 143 3.35 -0.86 -22.37
C TYR A 143 2.03 -0.40 -23.01
N SER A 144 2.06 -0.03 -24.30
CA SER A 144 0.86 0.44 -25.01
C SER A 144 -0.27 -0.60 -25.15
N GLN A 145 0.04 -1.88 -24.93
CA GLN A 145 -0.90 -3.00 -25.13
C GLN A 145 -1.28 -3.73 -23.84
N ASP A 146 -0.54 -3.52 -22.76
CA ASP A 146 -0.77 -4.19 -21.47
C ASP A 146 -1.44 -3.26 -20.45
N ARG A 147 -2.60 -3.67 -19.94
CA ARG A 147 -3.39 -2.88 -18.97
C ARG A 147 -2.72 -2.77 -17.60
N ILE A 148 -1.95 -3.78 -17.19
CA ILE A 148 -1.30 -3.77 -15.88
C ILE A 148 -0.17 -2.74 -15.89
N LEU A 149 0.66 -2.72 -16.95
CA LEU A 149 1.70 -1.70 -17.12
C LEU A 149 1.12 -0.27 -17.15
N GLN A 150 -0.01 -0.08 -17.84
CA GLN A 150 -0.67 1.24 -17.90
C GLN A 150 -1.26 1.70 -16.55
N ALA A 151 -1.83 0.77 -15.78
CA ALA A 151 -2.48 1.09 -14.51
C ALA A 151 -1.48 1.16 -13.33
N MET A 152 -0.35 0.45 -13.42
CA MET A 152 0.58 0.25 -12.31
C MET A 152 1.98 0.79 -12.65
N GLY A 153 2.20 2.07 -12.40
CA GLY A 153 3.50 2.73 -12.67
C GLY A 153 4.70 2.08 -11.97
N ASN A 154 4.50 1.52 -10.77
CA ASN A 154 5.52 0.79 -10.02
C ASN A 154 5.95 -0.51 -10.74
N VAL A 155 5.00 -1.24 -11.32
CA VAL A 155 5.30 -2.43 -12.14
C VAL A 155 6.01 -2.01 -13.43
N THR A 156 5.59 -0.92 -14.06
CA THR A 156 6.25 -0.36 -15.24
C THR A 156 7.71 0.03 -14.96
N LEU A 157 7.98 0.69 -13.83
CA LEU A 157 9.36 0.97 -13.41
C LEU A 157 10.18 -0.29 -13.19
N ALA A 158 9.60 -1.35 -12.63
CA ALA A 158 10.31 -2.61 -12.41
C ALA A 158 10.72 -3.27 -13.74
N PHE A 159 9.82 -3.26 -14.74
CA PHE A 159 10.14 -3.75 -16.09
C PHE A 159 11.15 -2.88 -16.81
N HIS A 160 11.02 -1.55 -16.70
CA HIS A 160 11.98 -0.61 -17.28
C HIS A 160 13.37 -0.86 -16.70
N LEU A 161 13.49 -0.96 -15.37
CA LEU A 161 14.74 -1.25 -14.68
C LEU A 161 15.38 -2.57 -15.17
N LEU A 162 14.60 -3.62 -15.38
CA LEU A 162 15.12 -4.89 -15.89
C LEU A 162 15.56 -4.83 -17.36
N CYS A 163 14.81 -4.12 -18.21
CA CYS A 163 15.17 -3.96 -19.62
C CYS A 163 16.48 -3.18 -19.75
N GLU A 164 16.61 -2.06 -19.04
CA GLU A 164 17.82 -1.25 -19.00
C GLU A 164 19.00 -1.99 -18.35
N ARG A 165 18.74 -2.82 -17.33
CA ARG A 165 19.78 -3.69 -16.73
C ARG A 165 20.36 -4.68 -17.73
N ALA A 166 19.52 -5.17 -18.64
CA ALA A 166 19.91 -6.16 -19.63
C ALA A 166 20.53 -5.55 -20.90
N ASP A 167 20.43 -4.23 -21.09
CA ASP A 167 21.06 -3.52 -22.18
C ASP A 167 22.46 -3.00 -21.79
N PRO A 168 23.56 -3.54 -22.37
CA PRO A 168 24.92 -3.06 -22.12
C PRO A 168 25.20 -1.62 -22.59
N ALA A 169 24.31 -1.03 -23.38
CA ALA A 169 24.39 0.34 -23.88
C ALA A 169 23.48 1.32 -23.12
N SER A 170 22.74 0.87 -22.10
CA SER A 170 21.82 1.71 -21.34
C SER A 170 22.54 2.92 -20.71
N PRO A 171 21.99 4.14 -20.83
CA PRO A 171 22.58 5.32 -20.18
C PRO A 171 22.48 5.26 -18.66
N TRP A 172 21.56 4.45 -18.10
CA TRP A 172 21.38 4.29 -16.65
C TRP A 172 22.27 3.19 -16.05
N LEU A 173 23.14 2.55 -16.83
CA LEU A 173 24.07 1.52 -16.34
C LEU A 173 24.88 1.94 -15.10
N PRO A 174 25.44 3.17 -14.99
CA PRO A 174 26.14 3.60 -13.79
C PRO A 174 25.26 3.52 -12.53
N TYR A 175 24.00 3.94 -12.63
CA TYR A 175 23.01 3.81 -11.56
C TYR A 175 22.65 2.34 -11.28
N ILE A 176 22.30 1.57 -12.30
CA ILE A 176 21.84 0.18 -12.15
C ILE A 176 22.93 -0.72 -11.54
N ARG A 177 24.21 -0.50 -11.88
CA ARG A 177 25.35 -1.21 -11.29
C ARG A 177 25.61 -0.81 -9.83
N SER A 178 25.22 0.40 -9.45
CA SER A 178 25.34 0.91 -8.09
C SER A 178 24.18 0.49 -7.16
N LEU A 179 23.14 -0.19 -7.67
CA LEU A 179 22.03 -0.68 -6.84
C LEU A 179 22.43 -1.89 -5.98
N PRO A 180 21.73 -2.14 -4.86
CA PRO A 180 21.87 -3.38 -4.10
C PRO A 180 21.59 -4.61 -4.98
N GLN A 181 22.33 -5.70 -4.74
CA GLN A 181 22.07 -6.98 -5.42
C GLN A 181 20.95 -7.78 -4.72
N GLU A 182 20.77 -7.56 -3.43
CA GLU A 182 19.74 -8.16 -2.59
C GLU A 182 19.15 -7.08 -1.68
N TYR A 183 17.95 -7.34 -1.17
CA TYR A 183 17.20 -6.47 -0.27
C TYR A 183 16.66 -7.28 0.90
N ASP A 184 16.31 -6.60 1.98
CA ASP A 184 15.77 -7.20 3.19
C ASP A 184 14.23 -7.05 3.27
N THR A 185 13.55 -6.97 2.11
CA THR A 185 12.08 -7.00 2.07
C THR A 185 11.57 -8.42 2.39
N PRO A 186 10.32 -8.58 2.87
CA PRO A 186 9.76 -9.90 3.19
C PRO A 186 9.75 -10.92 2.04
N LEU A 187 9.93 -10.47 0.79
CA LEU A 187 10.14 -11.34 -0.38
C LEU A 187 11.43 -12.17 -0.32
N PHE A 188 12.41 -11.75 0.49
CA PHE A 188 13.69 -12.44 0.72
C PHE A 188 13.73 -13.26 2.00
N TYR A 189 12.70 -13.16 2.83
CA TYR A 189 12.64 -13.89 4.10
C TYR A 189 12.51 -15.39 3.86
N GLN A 190 13.10 -16.18 4.74
CA GLN A 190 12.85 -17.61 4.85
C GLN A 190 11.46 -17.87 5.43
N GLN A 191 10.97 -19.10 5.26
CA GLN A 191 9.63 -19.47 5.72
C GLN A 191 9.51 -19.29 7.24
N GLU A 192 10.54 -19.69 7.97
CA GLU A 192 10.62 -19.63 9.43
C GLU A 192 10.65 -18.18 9.92
N GLU A 193 11.27 -17.28 9.16
CA GLU A 193 11.37 -15.85 9.46
C GLU A 193 10.00 -15.16 9.32
N VAL A 194 9.23 -15.50 8.27
CA VAL A 194 7.84 -15.02 8.13
C VAL A 194 6.92 -15.64 9.18
N GLN A 195 7.17 -16.88 9.60
CA GLN A 195 6.37 -17.57 10.61
C GLN A 195 6.37 -16.83 11.96
N VAL A 196 7.44 -16.09 12.29
CA VAL A 196 7.55 -15.24 13.48
C VAL A 196 6.44 -14.17 13.52
N LEU A 197 6.01 -13.69 12.35
CA LEU A 197 4.98 -12.66 12.21
C LEU A 197 3.55 -13.23 12.36
N LEU A 198 3.36 -14.54 12.44
CA LEU A 198 2.01 -15.10 12.58
C LEU A 198 1.31 -14.62 13.86
N GLY A 199 0.15 -13.98 13.69
CA GLY A 199 -0.63 -13.37 14.77
C GLY A 199 -0.41 -11.85 14.91
N THR A 200 0.51 -11.26 14.15
CA THR A 200 0.66 -9.81 14.00
C THR A 200 -0.35 -9.24 13.00
N GLN A 201 -0.44 -7.91 12.93
CA GLN A 201 -1.23 -7.24 11.90
C GLN A 201 -0.48 -7.19 10.56
N ALA A 202 0.85 -6.99 10.61
CA ALA A 202 1.69 -6.89 9.42
C ALA A 202 1.73 -8.16 8.56
N VAL A 203 1.46 -9.34 9.13
CA VAL A 203 1.57 -10.60 8.40
C VAL A 203 0.69 -10.66 7.16
N GLN A 204 -0.52 -10.08 7.20
CA GLN A 204 -1.44 -10.09 6.05
C GLN A 204 -0.87 -9.34 4.85
N ASP A 205 -0.23 -8.21 5.12
CA ASP A 205 0.42 -7.39 4.11
C ASP A 205 1.65 -8.14 3.52
N VAL A 206 2.39 -8.89 4.34
CA VAL A 206 3.50 -9.77 3.89
C VAL A 206 3.00 -10.90 2.99
N LEU A 207 1.97 -11.64 3.41
CA LEU A 207 1.42 -12.75 2.62
C LEU A 207 0.86 -12.24 1.28
N SER A 208 0.18 -11.10 1.31
CA SER A 208 -0.37 -10.43 0.12
C SER A 208 0.73 -9.96 -0.82
N GLN A 209 1.81 -9.36 -0.30
CA GLN A 209 2.95 -8.94 -1.10
C GLN A 209 3.59 -10.13 -1.85
N TYR A 210 3.76 -11.26 -1.18
CA TYR A 210 4.32 -12.47 -1.80
C TYR A 210 3.39 -13.03 -2.89
N LYS A 211 2.09 -13.17 -2.59
CA LYS A 211 1.08 -13.63 -3.57
C LYS A 211 0.99 -12.70 -4.79
N ASN A 212 0.98 -11.39 -4.58
CA ASN A 212 0.92 -10.39 -5.64
C ASN A 212 2.15 -10.44 -6.54
N THR A 213 3.35 -10.52 -5.94
CA THR A 213 4.62 -10.62 -6.69
C THR A 213 4.67 -11.91 -7.51
N ALA A 214 4.27 -13.04 -6.92
CA ALA A 214 4.22 -14.32 -7.62
C ALA A 214 3.20 -14.33 -8.76
N ARG A 215 2.01 -13.74 -8.55
CA ARG A 215 0.98 -13.58 -9.60
C ARG A 215 1.50 -12.75 -10.77
N GLN A 216 2.06 -11.58 -10.47
CA GLN A 216 2.57 -10.67 -11.49
C GLN A 216 3.73 -11.31 -12.27
N TYR A 217 4.69 -11.93 -11.58
CA TYR A 217 5.76 -12.67 -12.24
C TYR A 217 5.20 -13.71 -13.23
N ALA A 218 4.26 -14.55 -12.78
CA ALA A 218 3.69 -15.60 -13.62
C ALA A 218 2.91 -15.04 -14.82
N TYR A 219 2.15 -13.96 -14.60
CA TYR A 219 1.44 -13.23 -15.65
C TYR A 219 2.41 -12.70 -16.71
N PHE A 220 3.41 -11.93 -16.28
CA PHE A 220 4.35 -11.31 -17.21
C PHE A 220 5.30 -12.30 -17.84
N TYR A 221 5.66 -13.39 -17.17
CA TYR A 221 6.44 -14.46 -17.80
C TYR A 221 5.69 -15.02 -19.00
N LYS A 222 4.39 -15.34 -18.82
CA LYS A 222 3.55 -15.79 -19.94
C LYS A 222 3.47 -14.72 -21.03
N LEU A 223 3.20 -13.45 -20.65
CA LEU A 223 3.10 -12.33 -21.60
C LEU A 223 4.37 -12.16 -22.43
N VAL A 224 5.54 -12.08 -21.79
CA VAL A 224 6.85 -11.94 -22.46
C VAL A 224 7.09 -13.12 -23.40
N GLN A 225 6.72 -14.34 -23.01
CA GLN A 225 6.93 -15.54 -23.83
C GLN A 225 5.96 -15.66 -25.01
N THR A 226 4.74 -15.12 -24.93
CA THR A 226 3.72 -15.30 -26.00
C THR A 226 3.42 -14.06 -26.83
N HIS A 227 3.60 -12.86 -26.28
CA HIS A 227 3.12 -11.63 -26.90
C HIS A 227 4.10 -11.08 -27.96
N PRO A 228 3.66 -10.72 -29.17
CA PRO A 228 4.56 -10.23 -30.23
C PRO A 228 5.29 -8.93 -29.86
N ALA A 229 4.63 -8.02 -29.15
CA ALA A 229 5.23 -6.74 -28.71
C ALA A 229 6.40 -6.93 -27.72
N ALA A 230 6.53 -8.11 -27.10
CA ALA A 230 7.63 -8.44 -26.20
C ALA A 230 8.84 -9.06 -26.93
N SER A 231 8.76 -9.29 -28.24
CA SER A 231 9.79 -10.00 -29.01
C SER A 231 11.17 -9.34 -29.01
N GLN A 232 11.22 -8.01 -28.88
CA GLN A 232 12.47 -7.24 -28.84
C GLN A 232 12.97 -7.00 -27.42
N LEU A 233 12.25 -7.45 -26.39
CA LEU A 233 12.68 -7.25 -25.02
C LEU A 233 13.83 -8.20 -24.69
N PRO A 234 14.89 -7.73 -24.02
CA PRO A 234 15.95 -8.61 -23.52
C PRO A 234 15.41 -9.73 -22.60
N LEU A 235 14.28 -9.47 -21.94
CA LEU A 235 13.55 -10.40 -21.08
C LEU A 235 13.02 -11.64 -21.83
N LYS A 236 12.94 -11.60 -23.16
CA LYS A 236 12.50 -12.74 -23.97
C LYS A 236 13.45 -13.94 -23.80
N ASP A 237 14.74 -13.66 -23.75
CA ASP A 237 15.80 -14.67 -23.66
C ASP A 237 15.95 -15.19 -22.23
N SER A 238 15.83 -14.32 -21.23
CA SER A 238 15.92 -14.69 -19.83
C SER A 238 15.12 -13.73 -18.94
N PHE A 239 14.11 -14.27 -18.26
CA PHE A 239 13.32 -13.58 -17.25
C PHE A 239 13.00 -14.55 -16.11
N THR A 240 13.62 -14.35 -14.95
CA THR A 240 13.50 -15.26 -13.80
C THR A 240 12.67 -14.65 -12.68
N PHE A 241 12.24 -15.48 -11.73
CA PHE A 241 11.56 -14.97 -10.53
C PHE A 241 12.49 -14.08 -9.70
N ASP A 242 13.80 -14.39 -9.66
CA ASP A 242 14.77 -13.59 -8.94
C ASP A 242 14.97 -12.22 -9.59
N ASP A 243 14.94 -12.12 -10.93
CA ASP A 243 14.92 -10.84 -11.64
C ASP A 243 13.72 -9.99 -11.21
N TYR A 244 12.52 -10.57 -11.29
CA TYR A 244 11.30 -9.83 -10.96
C TYR A 244 11.27 -9.41 -9.49
N ARG A 245 11.62 -10.32 -8.57
CA ARG A 245 11.72 -10.03 -7.14
C ARG A 245 12.71 -8.90 -6.86
N TRP A 246 13.88 -8.93 -7.48
CA TRP A 246 14.89 -7.88 -7.35
C TRP A 246 14.37 -6.54 -7.88
N ALA A 247 13.70 -6.54 -9.04
CA ALA A 247 13.20 -5.32 -9.66
C ALA A 247 12.09 -4.66 -8.83
N VAL A 248 11.08 -5.42 -8.40
CA VAL A 248 10.01 -4.86 -7.56
C VAL A 248 10.52 -4.40 -6.20
N SER A 249 11.54 -5.07 -5.65
CA SER A 249 12.18 -4.66 -4.39
C SER A 249 13.00 -3.38 -4.57
N SER A 250 13.72 -3.26 -5.68
CA SER A 250 14.42 -2.02 -6.05
C SER A 250 13.46 -0.84 -6.16
N VAL A 251 12.31 -1.06 -6.82
CA VAL A 251 11.29 -0.03 -6.98
C VAL A 251 10.62 0.32 -5.66
N MET A 252 10.09 -0.65 -4.90
CA MET A 252 9.33 -0.33 -3.69
C MET A 252 10.18 0.36 -2.61
N THR A 253 11.49 0.04 -2.55
CA THR A 253 12.41 0.60 -1.56
C THR A 253 12.93 2.00 -1.93
N ARG A 254 12.81 2.42 -3.20
CA ARG A 254 13.48 3.63 -3.75
C ARG A 254 12.62 4.53 -4.65
N GLN A 255 11.39 4.14 -4.98
CA GLN A 255 10.53 4.93 -5.85
C GLN A 255 10.01 6.19 -5.16
N ASN A 256 9.85 7.25 -5.94
CA ASN A 256 9.35 8.54 -5.52
C ASN A 256 8.26 9.02 -6.46
N GLN A 257 7.41 9.90 -5.97
CA GLN A 257 6.43 10.61 -6.77
C GLN A 257 7.00 11.97 -7.17
N ILE A 258 6.99 12.27 -8.46
CA ILE A 258 7.43 13.55 -9.01
C ILE A 258 6.37 14.07 -9.99
N PRO A 259 6.29 15.39 -10.22
CA PRO A 259 5.46 15.91 -11.29
C PRO A 259 5.98 15.50 -12.67
N THR A 260 5.09 15.41 -13.65
CA THR A 260 5.42 15.37 -15.08
C THR A 260 6.10 16.66 -15.52
N GLU A 261 6.75 16.66 -16.69
CA GLU A 261 7.46 17.84 -17.23
C GLU A 261 6.56 19.09 -17.34
N ASP A 262 5.28 18.90 -17.62
CA ASP A 262 4.26 19.95 -17.71
C ASP A 262 3.61 20.31 -16.35
N GLY A 263 3.99 19.64 -15.26
CA GLY A 263 3.42 19.83 -13.93
C GLY A 263 1.97 19.35 -13.76
N SER A 264 1.36 18.73 -14.77
CA SER A 264 -0.07 18.41 -14.78
C SER A 264 -0.45 17.16 -13.98
N ARG A 265 0.49 16.21 -13.86
CA ARG A 265 0.26 14.90 -13.25
C ARG A 265 1.43 14.49 -12.39
N ILE A 266 1.20 13.52 -11.51
CA ILE A 266 2.25 12.88 -10.71
C ILE A 266 2.57 11.52 -11.30
N ILE A 267 3.86 11.23 -11.46
CA ILE A 267 4.39 9.96 -11.95
C ILE A 267 5.39 9.38 -10.96
N LEU A 268 5.66 8.08 -11.09
CA LEU A 268 6.69 7.42 -10.31
C LEU A 268 8.06 7.53 -10.98
N ALA A 269 9.10 7.71 -10.18
CA ALA A 269 10.48 7.78 -10.60
C ALA A 269 11.46 7.13 -9.61
N LEU A 270 12.57 6.62 -10.14
CA LEU A 270 13.79 6.35 -9.38
C LEU A 270 14.74 7.53 -9.55
N ILE A 271 15.32 8.02 -8.45
CA ILE A 271 16.15 9.23 -8.41
C ILE A 271 17.57 8.83 -8.04
N PRO A 272 18.47 8.60 -9.02
CA PRO A 272 19.84 8.18 -8.74
C PRO A 272 20.58 9.17 -7.86
N LEU A 273 21.55 8.66 -7.10
CA LEU A 273 22.42 9.39 -6.18
C LEU A 273 21.70 9.90 -4.93
N TRP A 274 20.58 10.62 -5.07
CA TRP A 274 19.76 11.05 -3.93
C TRP A 274 19.18 9.88 -3.14
N ASP A 275 18.77 8.81 -3.83
CA ASP A 275 18.24 7.60 -3.20
C ASP A 275 19.30 6.80 -2.41
N MET A 276 20.55 7.26 -2.36
CA MET A 276 21.59 6.72 -1.49
C MET A 276 21.54 7.31 -0.08
N CYS A 277 20.81 8.40 0.17
CA CYS A 277 20.62 8.92 1.53
C CYS A 277 19.79 7.94 2.37
N ASN A 278 20.25 7.61 3.58
CA ASN A 278 19.50 6.76 4.51
C ASN A 278 18.46 7.55 5.32
N HIS A 279 17.58 6.82 6.01
CA HIS A 279 16.49 7.38 6.79
C HIS A 279 16.91 7.85 8.19
N THR A 280 16.40 9.00 8.63
CA THR A 280 16.32 9.40 10.05
C THR A 280 15.01 10.15 10.33
N ASN A 281 14.62 10.32 11.60
CA ASN A 281 13.46 11.13 11.99
C ASN A 281 13.66 12.60 11.59
N GLY A 282 12.60 13.26 11.10
CA GLY A 282 12.68 14.66 10.69
C GLY A 282 11.45 15.12 9.91
N LEU A 283 11.66 16.08 9.01
CA LEU A 283 10.66 16.58 8.06
C LEU A 283 11.16 16.35 6.63
N ILE A 284 10.24 16.32 5.67
CA ILE A 284 10.60 16.16 4.26
C ILE A 284 11.29 17.45 3.80
N THR A 285 12.56 17.33 3.42
CA THR A 285 13.39 18.45 2.90
C THR A 285 13.81 18.26 1.44
N THR A 286 13.11 17.38 0.72
CA THR A 286 13.31 17.16 -0.71
C THR A 286 12.06 17.59 -1.46
N GLY A 287 12.26 18.42 -2.49
CA GLY A 287 11.21 18.90 -3.38
C GLY A 287 11.58 18.70 -4.85
N TYR A 288 10.61 18.91 -5.72
CA TYR A 288 10.83 18.96 -7.16
C TYR A 288 10.75 20.41 -7.63
N ASN A 289 11.83 20.92 -8.23
CA ASN A 289 11.87 22.23 -8.85
C ASN A 289 11.49 22.09 -10.33
N LEU A 290 10.29 22.56 -10.67
CA LEU A 290 9.76 22.53 -12.05
C LEU A 290 10.45 23.54 -12.97
N GLU A 291 10.97 24.65 -12.44
CA GLU A 291 11.63 25.68 -13.25
C GLU A 291 12.98 25.20 -13.76
N ASP A 292 13.75 24.53 -12.90
CA ASP A 292 15.07 23.96 -13.23
C ASP A 292 15.00 22.48 -13.67
N ASP A 293 13.79 21.90 -13.73
CA ASP A 293 13.50 20.50 -14.06
C ASP A 293 14.40 19.47 -13.33
N ARG A 294 14.46 19.58 -12.00
CA ARG A 294 15.33 18.77 -11.14
C ARG A 294 14.76 18.52 -9.76
N CYS A 295 15.17 17.42 -9.13
CA CYS A 295 14.96 17.19 -7.71
C CYS A 295 15.97 18.02 -6.91
N GLU A 296 15.53 18.64 -5.82
CA GLU A 296 16.36 19.44 -4.92
C GLU A 296 16.19 18.96 -3.48
N CYS A 297 17.30 18.81 -2.77
CA CYS A 297 17.33 18.39 -1.38
C CYS A 297 18.16 19.37 -0.56
N VAL A 298 17.51 19.98 0.43
CA VAL A 298 18.17 20.78 1.45
C VAL A 298 18.49 19.92 2.66
N ALA A 299 19.58 20.25 3.36
CA ALA A 299 20.03 19.47 4.50
C ALA A 299 18.98 19.53 5.64
N LEU A 300 18.59 18.35 6.14
CA LEU A 300 17.63 18.20 7.23
C LEU A 300 18.13 18.84 8.55
N GLN A 301 19.44 18.80 8.76
CA GLN A 301 20.13 19.30 9.94
C GLN A 301 21.58 19.62 9.58
N ASP A 302 22.32 20.21 10.51
CA ASP A 302 23.76 20.39 10.36
C ASP A 302 24.46 19.02 10.26
N TYR A 303 25.30 18.84 9.24
CA TYR A 303 26.18 17.67 9.06
C TYR A 303 27.63 18.14 9.05
N LYS A 304 28.46 17.60 9.92
CA LYS A 304 29.90 17.87 9.91
C LYS A 304 30.60 17.02 8.87
N GLU A 305 31.81 17.43 8.47
CA GLU A 305 32.70 16.59 7.67
C GLU A 305 32.80 15.17 8.24
N ASN A 306 32.66 14.17 7.38
CA ASN A 306 32.66 12.74 7.68
C ASN A 306 31.40 12.18 8.38
N GLU A 307 30.38 12.99 8.65
CA GLU A 307 29.08 12.49 9.13
C GLU A 307 28.23 11.91 7.99
N GLN A 308 27.37 10.96 8.33
CA GLN A 308 26.38 10.42 7.40
C GLN A 308 25.28 11.46 7.17
N ILE A 309 24.97 11.69 5.89
CA ILE A 309 23.88 12.55 5.47
C ILE A 309 22.61 11.70 5.41
N TYR A 310 21.61 12.11 6.18
CA TYR A 310 20.30 11.46 6.24
C TYR A 310 19.22 12.34 5.62
N ILE A 311 18.12 11.70 5.25
CA ILE A 311 16.86 12.35 4.88
C ILE A 311 15.70 11.71 5.66
N PHE A 312 14.58 12.42 5.74
CA PHE A 312 13.34 11.85 6.26
C PHE A 312 12.51 11.28 5.11
N TYR A 313 12.34 9.96 5.07
CA TYR A 313 11.60 9.24 4.01
C TYR A 313 10.09 9.50 4.03
N GLY A 314 9.57 10.15 5.07
CA GLY A 314 8.15 10.39 5.28
C GLY A 314 7.61 9.66 6.51
N THR A 315 6.35 9.95 6.83
CA THR A 315 5.67 9.53 8.06
C THR A 315 5.19 8.08 8.00
N ARG A 316 6.09 7.13 7.73
CA ARG A 316 5.79 5.70 7.60
C ARG A 316 5.85 4.97 8.94
N SER A 317 5.03 3.94 9.08
CA SER A 317 5.08 3.01 10.22
C SER A 317 6.25 2.03 10.08
N ASN A 318 6.62 1.36 11.16
CA ASN A 318 7.62 0.29 11.07
C ASN A 318 7.12 -0.91 10.26
N ALA A 319 5.81 -1.18 10.24
CA ALA A 319 5.24 -2.19 9.34
C ALA A 319 5.51 -1.83 7.87
N GLU A 320 5.28 -0.56 7.49
CA GLU A 320 5.56 -0.08 6.14
C GLU A 320 7.06 -0.07 5.82
N PHE A 321 7.92 0.37 6.75
CA PHE A 321 9.38 0.33 6.55
C PHE A 321 9.90 -1.09 6.36
N VAL A 322 9.42 -2.06 7.14
CA VAL A 322 9.85 -3.46 6.97
C VAL A 322 9.35 -4.01 5.64
N ILE A 323 8.08 -3.82 5.32
CA ILE A 323 7.45 -4.44 4.14
C ILE A 323 7.92 -3.79 2.83
N HIS A 324 8.04 -2.46 2.80
CA HIS A 324 8.30 -1.70 1.58
C HIS A 324 9.71 -1.13 1.48
N ASN A 325 10.43 -0.94 2.59
CA ASN A 325 11.81 -0.44 2.59
C ASN A 325 12.84 -1.47 3.06
N GLY A 326 12.42 -2.60 3.62
CA GLY A 326 13.30 -3.68 4.06
C GLY A 326 14.07 -3.39 5.35
N PHE A 327 13.62 -2.46 6.19
CA PHE A 327 14.30 -2.21 7.47
C PHE A 327 13.32 -1.88 8.59
N PHE A 328 13.75 -2.11 9.83
CA PHE A 328 13.05 -1.63 11.03
C PHE A 328 13.77 -0.39 11.57
N PHE A 329 13.03 0.68 11.86
CA PHE A 329 13.59 1.90 12.41
C PHE A 329 13.33 2.00 13.91
N GLN A 330 14.41 2.06 14.69
CA GLN A 330 14.32 2.27 16.14
C GLN A 330 13.81 3.69 16.42
N ASP A 331 13.01 3.82 17.48
CA ASP A 331 12.44 5.10 17.91
C ASP A 331 11.69 5.86 16.80
N ASN A 332 11.01 5.12 15.92
CA ASN A 332 10.22 5.69 14.84
C ASN A 332 9.12 6.61 15.39
N ALA A 333 9.26 7.90 15.12
CA ALA A 333 8.33 8.93 15.55
C ALA A 333 7.06 8.97 14.70
N HIS A 334 6.73 7.94 13.92
CA HIS A 334 5.47 7.84 13.16
C HIS A 334 4.90 6.42 13.19
N ASP A 335 5.41 5.57 14.10
CA ASP A 335 4.97 4.19 14.22
C ASP A 335 3.53 4.06 14.74
N ARG A 336 2.85 3.01 14.29
CA ARG A 336 1.40 2.86 14.45
C ARG A 336 0.92 1.45 14.16
N VAL A 337 -0.22 1.10 14.77
CA VAL A 337 -0.99 -0.12 14.48
C VAL A 337 -2.38 0.22 13.95
N LYS A 338 -2.99 -0.72 13.21
CA LYS A 338 -4.34 -0.61 12.66
C LYS A 338 -5.36 -1.12 13.71
N ILE A 339 -6.43 -0.37 13.95
CA ILE A 339 -7.58 -0.83 14.74
C ILE A 339 -8.84 -0.70 13.87
N LYS A 340 -9.52 -1.82 13.61
CA LYS A 340 -10.77 -1.83 12.86
C LYS A 340 -11.96 -1.60 13.81
N LEU A 341 -12.71 -0.54 13.54
CA LEU A 341 -13.94 -0.18 14.27
C LEU A 341 -15.07 0.12 13.30
N GLY A 342 -16.30 -0.05 13.77
CA GLY A 342 -17.50 0.27 13.01
C GLY A 342 -18.74 0.17 13.89
N VAL A 343 -19.78 0.92 13.51
CA VAL A 343 -21.09 0.84 14.15
C VAL A 343 -21.79 -0.42 13.64
N SER A 344 -22.28 -1.27 14.55
CA SER A 344 -22.96 -2.50 14.15
C SER A 344 -24.31 -2.18 13.51
N LYS A 345 -24.63 -2.82 12.36
CA LYS A 345 -25.95 -2.72 11.73
C LYS A 345 -27.09 -3.25 12.61
N SER A 346 -26.78 -4.12 13.57
CA SER A 346 -27.75 -4.61 14.55
C SER A 346 -28.06 -3.61 15.67
N GLU A 347 -27.35 -2.48 15.72
CA GLU A 347 -27.57 -1.48 16.75
C GLU A 347 -28.85 -0.66 16.47
N ARG A 348 -29.73 -0.54 17.47
CA ARG A 348 -30.98 0.23 17.37
C ARG A 348 -30.77 1.68 16.93
N LEU A 349 -29.65 2.29 17.32
CA LEU A 349 -29.29 3.68 17.00
C LEU A 349 -28.45 3.82 15.74
N TYR A 350 -28.27 2.75 14.96
CA TYR A 350 -27.41 2.73 13.79
C TYR A 350 -27.68 3.89 12.83
N ALA A 351 -28.95 4.12 12.46
CA ALA A 351 -29.32 5.17 11.51
C ALA A 351 -28.93 6.58 12.00
N MET A 352 -29.17 6.87 13.28
CA MET A 352 -28.83 8.17 13.87
C MET A 352 -27.31 8.37 13.96
N LYS A 353 -26.58 7.33 14.39
CA LYS A 353 -25.11 7.37 14.45
C LYS A 353 -24.48 7.50 13.06
N ALA A 354 -25.05 6.82 12.07
CA ALA A 354 -24.60 6.91 10.69
C ALA A 354 -24.77 8.30 10.12
N GLU A 355 -25.89 8.96 10.42
CA GLU A 355 -26.16 10.33 9.98
C GLU A 355 -25.21 11.34 10.63
N VAL A 356 -24.92 11.23 11.93
CA VAL A 356 -23.93 12.10 12.60
C VAL A 356 -22.55 11.94 11.97
N LEU A 357 -22.13 10.70 11.68
CA LEU A 357 -20.85 10.45 11.00
C LEU A 357 -20.82 11.01 9.59
N ALA A 358 -21.92 10.88 8.84
CA ALA A 358 -22.04 11.43 7.50
C ALA A 358 -21.92 12.96 7.50
N ARG A 359 -22.58 13.64 8.45
CA ARG A 359 -22.48 15.11 8.60
C ARG A 359 -21.11 15.59 9.06
N ALA A 360 -20.40 14.77 9.83
CA ALA A 360 -18.99 15.02 10.20
C ALA A 360 -18.01 14.77 9.04
N GLY A 361 -18.48 14.38 7.85
CA GLY A 361 -17.62 14.09 6.69
C GLY A 361 -16.86 12.77 6.78
N HIS A 362 -17.33 11.81 7.59
CA HIS A 362 -16.65 10.53 7.82
C HIS A 362 -17.45 9.33 7.29
N ILE A 363 -16.76 8.39 6.65
CA ILE A 363 -17.36 7.16 6.09
C ILE A 363 -17.56 6.13 7.20
N LEU A 364 -18.73 5.47 7.19
CA LEU A 364 -19.29 4.56 8.20
C LEU A 364 -18.46 3.28 8.51
N LEU A 365 -17.39 3.04 7.76
CA LEU A 365 -16.47 1.91 7.91
C LEU A 365 -15.03 2.42 7.76
N CYS A 366 -14.45 2.90 8.85
CA CYS A 366 -13.03 3.23 8.88
C CYS A 366 -12.22 1.92 8.96
N HIS A 367 -11.75 1.44 7.81
CA HIS A 367 -10.72 0.40 7.77
C HIS A 367 -9.39 1.02 8.24
N GLY A 368 -8.92 0.62 9.41
CA GLY A 368 -7.57 0.91 9.89
C GLY A 368 -7.42 2.28 10.55
N LEU A 369 -7.88 2.40 11.79
CA LEU A 369 -7.54 3.55 12.62
C LEU A 369 -6.08 3.42 13.08
N ILE A 370 -5.33 4.49 12.91
CA ILE A 370 -3.89 4.61 13.21
C ILE A 370 -3.76 5.03 14.68
N PHE A 371 -3.12 4.21 15.50
CA PHE A 371 -2.85 4.53 16.90
C PHE A 371 -1.39 4.87 17.13
N ARG A 372 -1.10 6.07 17.69
CA ARG A 372 0.26 6.42 18.12
C ARG A 372 0.38 6.92 19.56
N THR A 373 -0.56 7.69 20.07
CA THR A 373 -0.66 8.13 21.50
C THR A 373 -1.82 9.13 21.62
N CYS A 374 -2.00 9.95 20.59
CA CYS A 374 -3.29 10.55 20.25
C CYS A 374 -3.99 9.67 19.22
N LEU A 375 -5.27 9.39 19.44
CA LEU A 375 -6.16 8.91 18.39
C LEU A 375 -6.24 10.03 17.34
N ILE A 376 -6.13 9.70 16.05
CA ILE A 376 -6.37 10.69 14.98
C ILE A 376 -7.81 11.22 15.14
N PHE A 377 -8.03 12.52 14.93
CA PHE A 377 -9.33 13.20 15.00
C PHE A 377 -10.49 12.35 14.44
N VAL A 378 -10.32 11.75 13.26
CA VAL A 378 -11.30 10.85 12.61
C VAL A 378 -11.65 9.60 13.45
N CYS A 379 -10.65 9.01 14.10
CA CYS A 379 -10.84 7.90 15.04
C CYS A 379 -11.76 8.39 16.15
N VAL A 380 -11.37 9.51 16.76
CA VAL A 380 -12.04 10.12 17.90
C VAL A 380 -13.50 10.47 17.56
N CYS A 381 -13.79 11.05 16.39
CA CYS A 381 -15.17 11.31 15.93
C CYS A 381 -16.01 10.03 15.77
N THR A 382 -15.42 8.99 15.18
CA THR A 382 -16.07 7.68 15.00
C THR A 382 -16.38 7.04 16.36
N PHE A 383 -15.43 7.15 17.28
CA PHE A 383 -15.52 6.70 18.65
C PHE A 383 -16.59 7.44 19.46
N TYR A 384 -16.60 8.78 19.42
CA TYR A 384 -17.59 9.60 20.11
C TYR A 384 -18.99 9.26 19.64
N THR A 385 -19.19 9.20 18.31
CA THR A 385 -20.49 8.87 17.72
C THR A 385 -20.95 7.46 18.09
N PHE A 386 -20.03 6.49 18.21
CA PHE A 386 -20.35 5.14 18.67
C PHE A 386 -20.89 5.11 20.10
N LEU A 387 -20.59 6.10 20.94
CA LEU A 387 -20.95 6.08 22.36
C LEU A 387 -22.09 7.04 22.72
N LEU A 388 -22.57 7.83 21.75
CA LEU A 388 -23.67 8.75 21.97
C LEU A 388 -24.94 8.01 22.37
N ILE A 389 -25.59 8.50 23.43
CA ILE A 389 -26.93 8.07 23.85
C ILE A 389 -28.02 8.80 23.05
N PRO A 390 -29.29 8.33 23.06
CA PRO A 390 -30.35 8.93 22.25
C PRO A 390 -30.59 10.43 22.50
N GLY A 391 -30.38 10.90 23.73
CA GLY A 391 -30.49 12.32 24.07
C GLY A 391 -29.39 13.15 23.41
N GLU A 392 -28.14 12.71 23.56
CA GLU A 392 -26.98 13.36 22.92
C GLU A 392 -27.11 13.35 21.40
N LEU A 393 -27.48 12.21 20.78
CA LEU A 393 -27.67 12.11 19.33
C LEU A 393 -28.67 13.14 18.77
N LYS A 394 -29.72 13.48 19.52
CA LYS A 394 -30.68 14.50 19.07
C LYS A 394 -30.03 15.86 18.99
N ASP A 395 -29.16 16.22 19.93
CA ASP A 395 -28.47 17.51 19.92
C ASP A 395 -27.47 17.66 18.76
N TYR A 396 -26.93 16.54 18.25
CA TYR A 396 -26.07 16.54 17.06
C TYR A 396 -26.86 16.51 15.75
N LEU A 397 -28.16 16.22 15.79
CA LEU A 397 -29.00 16.08 14.59
C LEU A 397 -30.02 17.20 14.43
N LEU A 398 -30.46 17.81 15.54
CA LEU A 398 -31.59 18.73 15.62
C LEU A 398 -31.19 20.00 16.40
N GLY A 399 -31.69 21.15 15.94
CA GLY A 399 -31.51 22.46 16.58
C GLY A 399 -30.36 23.29 16.00
N ASP A 400 -30.41 24.60 16.23
CA ASP A 400 -29.50 25.57 15.61
C ASP A 400 -28.02 25.36 16.01
N GLY A 401 -27.76 24.75 17.17
CA GLY A 401 -26.40 24.43 17.66
C GLY A 401 -25.82 23.10 17.17
N ALA A 402 -26.56 22.31 16.38
CA ALA A 402 -26.12 20.97 15.97
C ALA A 402 -24.86 21.00 15.11
N VAL A 403 -24.72 22.01 14.24
CA VAL A 403 -23.54 22.16 13.38
C VAL A 403 -22.28 22.45 14.21
N ASN A 404 -22.36 23.37 15.17
CA ASN A 404 -21.23 23.70 16.06
C ASN A 404 -20.82 22.48 16.91
N LYS A 405 -21.77 21.67 17.35
CA LYS A 405 -21.47 20.39 18.02
C LYS A 405 -20.77 19.39 17.10
N ILE A 406 -21.18 19.28 15.83
CA ILE A 406 -20.50 18.42 14.84
C ILE A 406 -19.07 18.91 14.57
N VAL A 407 -18.84 20.22 14.48
CA VAL A 407 -17.50 20.79 14.24
C VAL A 407 -16.55 20.51 15.41
N THR A 408 -17.06 20.55 16.64
CA THR A 408 -16.28 20.25 17.85
C THR A 408 -16.14 18.76 18.13
N LEU A 409 -16.90 17.91 17.44
CA LEU A 409 -16.78 16.46 17.53
C LEU A 409 -15.37 16.05 17.09
N GLY A 410 -14.61 15.43 17.99
CA GLY A 410 -13.20 15.06 17.74
C GLY A 410 -12.17 15.98 18.39
N ASN A 411 -12.58 17.15 18.89
CA ASN A 411 -11.71 18.02 19.67
C ASN A 411 -11.68 17.58 21.14
N SER A 412 -10.49 17.25 21.66
CA SER A 412 -10.33 16.81 23.05
C SER A 412 -10.59 17.89 24.10
N GLU A 413 -10.62 19.16 23.70
CA GLU A 413 -10.93 20.29 24.59
C GLU A 413 -12.44 20.45 24.81
N PHE A 414 -13.27 19.96 23.88
CA PHE A 414 -14.72 20.07 23.90
C PHE A 414 -15.38 18.68 23.92
N PRO A 415 -15.28 17.95 25.05
CA PRO A 415 -15.88 16.63 25.17
C PRO A 415 -17.41 16.70 25.12
N VAL A 416 -18.05 15.64 24.61
CA VAL A 416 -19.52 15.54 24.55
C VAL A 416 -20.13 15.58 25.96
N SER A 417 -19.62 14.72 26.83
CA SER A 417 -19.97 14.61 28.25
C SER A 417 -18.84 13.86 28.95
N TRP A 418 -18.71 14.04 30.26
CA TRP A 418 -17.71 13.27 31.04
C TRP A 418 -18.02 11.77 31.01
N GLU A 419 -19.30 11.37 31.03
CA GLU A 419 -19.70 9.97 30.89
C GLU A 419 -19.33 9.39 29.52
N ASN A 420 -19.41 10.18 28.46
CA ASN A 420 -19.02 9.74 27.12
C ASN A 420 -17.50 9.51 27.03
N GLU A 421 -16.70 10.43 27.58
CA GLU A 421 -15.25 10.25 27.71
C GLU A 421 -14.89 8.98 28.48
N ILE A 422 -15.52 8.75 29.63
CA ILE A 422 -15.26 7.55 30.45
C ILE A 422 -15.55 6.29 29.64
N LYS A 423 -16.70 6.23 28.95
CA LYS A 423 -17.05 5.08 28.08
C LYS A 423 -16.03 4.88 26.96
N LEU A 424 -15.58 5.97 26.34
CA LEU A 424 -14.59 5.97 25.25
C LEU A 424 -13.28 5.34 25.71
N TRP A 425 -12.70 5.90 26.76
CA TRP A 425 -11.40 5.46 27.25
C TRP A 425 -11.49 4.06 27.88
N THR A 426 -12.61 3.68 28.49
CA THR A 426 -12.89 2.30 28.92
C THR A 426 -12.88 1.33 27.75
N PHE A 427 -13.59 1.67 26.66
CA PHE A 427 -13.65 0.82 25.48
C PHE A 427 -12.27 0.67 24.85
N LEU A 428 -11.52 1.77 24.70
CA LEU A 428 -10.18 1.72 24.11
C LEU A 428 -9.22 0.89 24.98
N GLU A 429 -9.23 1.09 26.30
CA GLU A 429 -8.46 0.29 27.25
C GLU A 429 -8.75 -1.19 27.07
N THR A 430 -10.03 -1.55 27.04
CA THR A 430 -10.50 -2.94 26.89
C THR A 430 -10.15 -3.52 25.52
N ARG A 431 -10.32 -2.74 24.45
CA ARG A 431 -10.05 -3.18 23.07
C ARG A 431 -8.56 -3.41 22.85
N ALA A 432 -7.69 -2.49 23.31
CA ALA A 432 -6.25 -2.66 23.23
C ALA A 432 -5.79 -3.91 24.01
N ALA A 433 -6.32 -4.11 25.22
CA ALA A 433 -6.06 -5.31 26.01
C ALA A 433 -6.55 -6.60 25.35
N LEU A 434 -7.68 -6.57 24.63
CA LEU A 434 -8.18 -7.71 23.87
C LEU A 434 -7.28 -8.03 22.67
N LEU A 435 -6.83 -7.02 21.93
CA LEU A 435 -5.89 -7.18 20.81
C LEU A 435 -4.55 -7.72 21.28
N LEU A 436 -4.01 -7.26 22.42
CA LEU A 436 -2.77 -7.81 22.97
C LEU A 436 -2.85 -9.32 23.22
N LYS A 437 -4.03 -9.82 23.65
CA LYS A 437 -4.25 -11.25 23.88
C LYS A 437 -4.30 -12.10 22.60
N THR A 438 -4.41 -11.49 21.42
CA THR A 438 -4.36 -12.25 20.15
C THR A 438 -2.93 -12.56 19.70
N TYR A 439 -1.93 -11.88 20.27
CA TYR A 439 -0.53 -12.17 19.99
C TYR A 439 -0.09 -13.45 20.71
N LYS A 440 0.74 -14.25 20.04
CA LYS A 440 1.22 -15.53 20.57
C LYS A 440 2.28 -15.39 21.67
N THR A 441 2.94 -14.24 21.74
CA THR A 441 4.02 -13.94 22.68
C THR A 441 3.78 -12.61 23.37
N THR A 442 4.36 -12.45 24.56
CA THR A 442 4.36 -11.20 25.32
C THR A 442 5.53 -10.29 24.94
N SER A 443 5.46 -9.01 25.29
CA SER A 443 6.57 -8.06 25.03
C SER A 443 7.84 -8.46 25.77
N GLN A 444 7.73 -9.00 26.98
CA GLN A 444 8.88 -9.48 27.76
C GLN A 444 9.57 -10.70 27.10
N GLU A 445 8.78 -11.64 26.58
CA GLU A 445 9.32 -12.79 25.84
C GLU A 445 10.06 -12.33 24.58
N ASP A 446 9.52 -11.36 23.85
CA ASP A 446 10.14 -10.82 22.63
C ASP A 446 11.44 -10.08 22.94
N CYS A 447 11.50 -9.27 24.00
CA CYS A 447 12.75 -8.66 24.47
C CYS A 447 13.81 -9.74 24.77
N THR A 448 13.42 -10.79 25.48
CA THR A 448 14.31 -11.92 25.80
C THR A 448 14.75 -12.67 24.55
N MET A 449 13.90 -12.77 23.52
CA MET A 449 14.29 -13.35 22.23
C MET A 449 15.33 -12.48 21.51
N LEU A 450 15.19 -11.15 21.55
CA LEU A 450 16.12 -10.22 20.89
C LEU A 450 17.51 -10.19 21.50
N GLU A 451 17.65 -10.54 22.78
CA GLU A 451 18.95 -10.68 23.46
C GLU A 451 19.78 -11.86 22.93
N LYS A 452 19.16 -12.81 22.22
CA LYS A 452 19.89 -13.94 21.64
C LYS A 452 20.83 -13.45 20.53
N PRO A 453 22.12 -13.82 20.57
CA PRO A 453 23.09 -13.36 19.58
C PRO A 453 22.89 -14.01 18.21
N ASP A 454 22.35 -15.23 18.16
CA ASP A 454 22.31 -16.09 16.96
C ASP A 454 21.11 -15.83 16.03
N LEU A 455 20.42 -14.68 16.17
CA LEU A 455 19.29 -14.35 15.31
C LEU A 455 19.75 -13.84 13.94
N SER A 456 19.14 -14.35 12.87
CA SER A 456 19.28 -13.75 11.54
C SER A 456 18.74 -12.31 11.55
N LEU A 457 19.22 -11.49 10.60
CA LEU A 457 18.76 -10.11 10.44
C LEU A 457 17.24 -10.04 10.29
N HIS A 458 16.67 -10.83 9.38
CA HIS A 458 15.22 -10.86 9.14
C HIS A 458 14.42 -11.36 10.35
N SER A 459 14.92 -12.38 11.08
CA SER A 459 14.29 -12.83 12.33
C SER A 459 14.26 -11.72 13.37
N ARG A 460 15.38 -11.00 13.53
CA ARG A 460 15.48 -9.85 14.44
C ARG A 460 14.47 -8.77 14.07
N VAL A 461 14.42 -8.38 12.80
CA VAL A 461 13.46 -7.39 12.28
C VAL A 461 12.01 -7.84 12.50
N ALA A 462 11.69 -9.10 12.23
CA ALA A 462 10.35 -9.65 12.45
C ALA A 462 9.93 -9.62 13.93
N ILE A 463 10.85 -9.96 14.85
CA ILE A 463 10.60 -9.89 16.30
C ILE A 463 10.47 -8.43 16.75
N GLN A 464 11.31 -7.52 16.25
CA GLN A 464 11.22 -6.08 16.55
C GLN A 464 9.88 -5.49 16.11
N LEU A 465 9.41 -5.83 14.90
CA LEU A 465 8.11 -5.38 14.41
C LEU A 465 6.97 -5.90 15.30
N ARG A 466 6.98 -7.20 15.62
CA ARG A 466 5.99 -7.82 16.53
C ARG A 466 6.01 -7.20 17.92
N LEU A 467 7.20 -6.84 18.44
CA LEU A 467 7.36 -6.16 19.72
C LEU A 467 6.79 -4.75 19.67
N ALA A 468 7.12 -3.98 18.63
CA ALA A 468 6.64 -2.61 18.44
C ALA A 468 5.11 -2.55 18.38
N GLU A 469 4.47 -3.46 17.63
CA GLU A 469 3.00 -3.54 17.59
C GLU A 469 2.39 -3.71 19.00
N LYS A 470 2.98 -4.58 19.84
CA LYS A 470 2.50 -4.79 21.21
C LYS A 470 2.77 -3.59 22.11
N GLN A 471 3.94 -2.98 22.03
CA GLN A 471 4.29 -1.81 22.84
C GLN A 471 3.35 -0.63 22.56
N ILE A 472 2.95 -0.45 21.29
CA ILE A 472 1.94 0.56 20.90
C ILE A 472 0.59 0.25 21.56
N LEU A 473 0.14 -1.01 21.55
CA LEU A 473 -1.12 -1.42 22.18
C LEU A 473 -1.06 -1.35 23.72
N GLU A 474 0.07 -1.67 24.34
CA GLU A 474 0.30 -1.53 25.78
C GLU A 474 0.22 -0.06 26.20
N THR A 475 0.90 0.81 25.45
CA THR A 475 0.82 2.27 25.62
C THR A 475 -0.60 2.78 25.43
N ALA A 476 -1.33 2.26 24.44
CA ALA A 476 -2.74 2.58 24.22
C ALA A 476 -3.61 2.22 25.41
N SER A 477 -3.42 1.02 25.96
CA SER A 477 -4.18 0.51 27.10
C SER A 477 -3.89 1.34 28.36
N ALA A 478 -2.62 1.64 28.63
CA ALA A 478 -2.19 2.48 29.76
C ALA A 478 -2.72 3.91 29.64
N SER A 479 -2.61 4.52 28.46
CA SER A 479 -3.17 5.86 28.20
C SER A 479 -4.69 5.88 28.34
N GLY A 480 -5.39 4.84 27.87
CA GLY A 480 -6.83 4.71 28.03
C GLY A 480 -7.23 4.66 29.49
N ARG A 481 -6.53 3.86 30.30
CA ARG A 481 -6.75 3.82 31.76
C ARG A 481 -6.53 5.17 32.43
N ALA A 482 -5.43 5.85 32.12
CA ALA A 482 -5.09 7.14 32.72
C ALA A 482 -6.15 8.21 32.41
N LYS A 483 -6.61 8.29 31.15
CA LYS A 483 -7.68 9.22 30.75
C LYS A 483 -9.03 8.86 31.37
N ARG A 484 -9.38 7.56 31.42
CA ARG A 484 -10.59 7.10 32.10
C ARG A 484 -10.64 7.57 33.55
N LEU A 485 -9.58 7.33 34.33
CA LEU A 485 -9.48 7.78 35.72
C LEU A 485 -9.53 9.31 35.86
N HIS A 486 -8.92 10.04 34.92
CA HIS A 486 -8.98 11.50 34.91
C HIS A 486 -10.42 12.02 34.73
N PHE A 487 -11.17 11.45 33.80
CA PHE A 487 -12.56 11.87 33.54
C PHE A 487 -13.54 11.37 34.61
N GLU A 488 -13.30 10.18 35.20
CA GLU A 488 -14.03 9.71 36.39
C GLU A 488 -13.92 10.74 37.54
N LYS A 489 -12.70 11.22 37.80
CA LYS A 489 -12.47 12.27 38.82
C LYS A 489 -13.19 13.58 38.48
N LYS A 490 -13.13 14.04 37.22
CA LYS A 490 -13.85 15.27 36.80
C LYS A 490 -15.36 15.16 37.00
N LEU A 491 -15.92 13.97 36.75
CA LEU A 491 -17.34 13.71 36.98
C LEU A 491 -17.68 13.71 38.48
N GLU A 492 -16.86 13.07 39.30
CA GLU A 492 -17.01 13.06 40.77
C GLU A 492 -16.89 14.47 41.38
N ASP A 493 -15.97 15.28 40.87
CA ASP A 493 -15.73 16.66 41.30
C ASP A 493 -16.83 17.64 40.81
N GLY A 494 -17.77 17.18 39.95
CA GLY A 494 -18.81 18.02 39.37
C GLY A 494 -18.27 19.13 38.46
N ALA A 495 -17.13 18.90 37.80
CA ALA A 495 -16.48 19.91 36.97
C ALA A 495 -17.39 20.36 35.81
N PRO A 496 -17.48 21.67 35.52
CA PRO A 496 -18.28 22.16 34.41
C PRO A 496 -17.68 21.69 33.07
N LEU A 497 -18.55 21.32 32.13
CA LEU A 497 -18.15 21.00 30.76
C LEU A 497 -17.65 22.27 30.04
N PRO A 498 -16.49 22.21 29.36
CA PRO A 498 -16.06 23.27 28.47
C PRO A 498 -17.13 23.52 27.41
N ARG A 499 -17.42 24.79 27.12
CA ARG A 499 -18.34 25.20 26.06
C ARG A 499 -17.55 25.90 24.97
N TYR A 500 -17.91 25.59 23.74
CA TYR A 500 -17.41 26.30 22.57
C TYR A 500 -18.18 27.62 22.43
N GLU A 501 -17.48 28.75 22.45
CA GLU A 501 -18.03 30.06 22.09
C GLU A 501 -17.48 30.45 20.71
N GLU A 502 -18.31 31.03 19.82
CA GLU A 502 -17.87 31.41 18.45
C GLU A 502 -16.73 32.46 18.45
N SER A 503 -16.49 33.14 19.57
CA SER A 503 -15.33 34.02 19.77
C SER A 503 -14.00 33.27 19.93
N ASP A 504 -14.01 31.95 20.17
CA ASP A 504 -12.81 31.12 20.35
C ASP A 504 -12.07 30.84 19.03
N ILE A 505 -12.60 31.32 17.89
CA ILE A 505 -11.93 31.30 16.57
C ILE A 505 -10.60 32.08 16.57
N ALA A 506 -10.39 32.99 17.52
CA ALA A 506 -9.17 33.79 17.62
C ALA A 506 -7.88 32.97 17.86
N LEU A 507 -7.98 31.67 18.15
CA LEU A 507 -6.83 30.77 18.34
C LEU A 507 -6.49 29.90 17.11
N LEU A 508 -7.33 29.91 16.06
CA LEU A 508 -7.00 29.30 14.76
C LEU A 508 -6.54 30.33 13.73
N GLU A 509 -6.76 31.62 13.97
CA GLU A 509 -6.21 32.73 13.19
C GLU A 509 -4.99 33.33 13.90
N ASN A 510 -3.85 32.63 13.88
CA ASN A 510 -2.57 33.31 14.07
C ASN A 510 -2.31 34.19 12.83
N THR A 511 -2.62 35.47 12.98
CA THR A 511 -1.88 36.63 12.46
C THR A 511 -1.02 36.39 11.23
N ASP A 512 -1.62 36.48 10.05
CA ASP A 512 -0.99 37.16 8.93
C ASP A 512 -2.08 37.78 8.05
N VAL A 513 -2.10 39.11 7.95
CA VAL A 513 -3.20 39.90 7.37
C VAL A 513 -3.23 39.81 5.82
N ASP A 514 -2.46 38.90 5.21
CA ASP A 514 -2.39 38.75 3.74
C ASP A 514 -2.57 37.30 3.21
N ALA A 515 -2.93 36.32 4.04
CA ALA A 515 -3.26 34.98 3.54
C ALA A 515 -4.73 34.89 3.10
N LYS A 516 -4.99 35.08 1.80
CA LYS A 516 -6.30 34.85 1.17
C LYS A 516 -6.83 33.44 1.49
N LEU A 517 -8.03 33.38 2.07
CA LEU A 517 -8.84 32.18 2.27
C LEU A 517 -8.85 31.27 1.03
N PRO A 518 -8.80 29.92 1.18
CA PRO A 518 -8.96 28.99 0.07
C PRO A 518 -10.29 29.20 -0.65
N ILE A 519 -10.22 29.27 -1.99
CA ILE A 519 -11.33 29.53 -2.91
C ILE A 519 -12.25 28.31 -2.97
N ILE A 520 -13.04 28.05 -1.94
CA ILE A 520 -14.13 27.05 -1.97
C ILE A 520 -15.45 27.62 -1.42
N LEU A 521 -15.42 28.73 -0.67
CA LEU A 521 -16.64 29.30 -0.04
C LEU A 521 -17.20 30.57 -0.69
N ARG A 522 -16.60 31.10 -1.76
CA ARG A 522 -17.12 32.31 -2.45
C ARG A 522 -18.13 32.07 -3.58
N LYS A 523 -18.51 30.82 -3.87
CA LYS A 523 -19.41 30.51 -5.00
C LYS A 523 -20.83 30.11 -4.61
N LEU A 524 -21.25 30.34 -3.35
CA LEU A 524 -22.59 30.01 -2.89
C LEU A 524 -23.45 31.23 -2.50
N GLU A 525 -22.95 32.45 -2.64
CA GLU A 525 -23.72 33.67 -2.33
C GLU A 525 -23.97 34.59 -3.53
N GLU A 526 -23.51 34.25 -4.73
CA GLU A 526 -23.86 34.98 -5.95
C GLU A 526 -24.34 34.01 -7.03
N VAL A 527 -25.64 34.12 -7.34
CA VAL A 527 -26.39 33.73 -8.55
C VAL A 527 -27.73 33.06 -8.15
N GLU A 528 -28.69 33.89 -7.75
CA GLU A 528 -30.05 33.77 -8.28
C GLU A 528 -30.14 34.70 -9.51
N GLU A 529 -30.95 34.28 -10.48
CA GLU A 529 -31.31 34.92 -11.76
C GLU A 529 -30.38 34.69 -12.98
N GLY A 530 -30.58 33.51 -13.59
CA GLY A 530 -30.91 33.42 -15.02
C GLY A 530 -29.76 33.30 -16.03
N GLN A 531 -29.40 32.07 -16.41
CA GLN A 531 -29.23 31.62 -17.81
C GLN A 531 -28.76 30.15 -17.85
N GLU A 532 -29.41 29.36 -18.71
CA GLU A 532 -29.07 27.96 -19.00
C GLU A 532 -27.67 27.83 -19.61
N LEU A 533 -26.80 27.04 -18.98
CA LEU A 533 -25.57 26.51 -19.59
C LEU A 533 -25.37 25.05 -19.15
N GLN A 534 -25.02 24.23 -20.14
CA GLN A 534 -24.99 22.77 -20.11
C GLN A 534 -23.97 22.21 -19.12
N VAL A 535 -24.34 21.10 -18.47
CA VAL A 535 -23.52 20.35 -17.52
C VAL A 535 -22.53 19.47 -18.28
N GLU A 536 -21.25 19.84 -18.28
CA GLU A 536 -20.14 18.90 -18.51
C GLU A 536 -19.48 18.58 -17.15
N GLU A 537 -19.41 17.29 -16.83
CA GLU A 537 -18.83 16.75 -15.60
C GLU A 537 -17.30 16.92 -15.59
N HIS A 538 -16.79 17.75 -14.69
CA HIS A 538 -15.39 17.65 -14.25
C HIS A 538 -15.30 17.86 -12.74
N SER A 539 -15.21 16.75 -11.99
CA SER A 539 -14.72 16.73 -10.61
C SER A 539 -13.53 15.78 -10.50
N HIS A 540 -12.33 16.34 -10.59
CA HIS A 540 -11.11 15.70 -10.15
C HIS A 540 -10.39 16.68 -9.23
N LEU A 541 -10.28 16.30 -7.96
CA LEU A 541 -9.23 16.63 -6.99
C LEU A 541 -9.71 16.07 -5.64
N LEU A 542 -8.81 15.39 -4.91
CA LEU A 542 -9.03 14.49 -3.76
C LEU A 542 -9.07 12.99 -4.11
N ASN A 543 -7.93 12.45 -4.56
CA ASN A 543 -7.63 11.02 -4.43
C ASN A 543 -6.63 10.85 -3.27
N GLY A 544 -7.17 10.58 -2.09
CA GLY A 544 -6.49 9.72 -1.12
C GLY A 544 -6.50 8.28 -1.64
N GLU A 545 -5.44 7.54 -1.33
CA GLU A 545 -5.23 6.15 -1.74
C GLU A 545 -6.50 5.31 -1.55
N LYS A 546 -7.13 4.92 -2.67
CA LYS A 546 -8.04 3.78 -2.70
C LYS A 546 -7.17 2.54 -2.86
N ASP A 547 -7.07 1.77 -1.79
CA ASP A 547 -6.76 0.35 -1.85
C ASP A 547 -7.73 -0.34 -2.83
N VAL A 548 -7.25 -0.65 -4.03
CA VAL A 548 -7.99 -1.44 -5.01
C VAL A 548 -7.85 -2.92 -4.66
N TYR A 549 -8.69 -3.39 -3.74
CA TYR A 549 -9.06 -4.80 -3.63
C TYR A 549 -10.45 -4.97 -4.24
N GLY A 550 -10.49 -5.32 -5.54
CA GLY A 550 -11.72 -5.73 -6.21
C GLY A 550 -12.15 -7.12 -5.75
N MET A 551 -13.26 -7.20 -5.02
CA MET A 551 -14.14 -8.38 -4.99
C MET A 551 -15.36 -8.04 -5.84
N GLU A 552 -15.42 -8.57 -7.06
CA GLU A 552 -16.65 -8.61 -7.84
C GLU A 552 -17.57 -9.69 -7.23
N MET A 553 -18.77 -9.28 -6.80
CA MET A 553 -19.91 -10.16 -6.70
C MET A 553 -20.86 -9.81 -7.83
N GLU A 554 -20.99 -10.71 -8.80
CA GLU A 554 -22.04 -10.70 -9.81
C GLU A 554 -23.40 -10.95 -9.13
N ALA A 555 -24.34 -10.05 -9.36
CA ALA A 555 -25.77 -10.31 -9.17
C ALA A 555 -26.51 -9.79 -10.39
N ASN A 556 -27.06 -10.74 -11.16
CA ASN A 556 -27.92 -10.53 -12.32
C ASN A 556 -29.14 -9.64 -12.00
N GLY A 557 -29.46 -8.73 -12.92
CA GLY A 557 -30.73 -8.01 -12.97
C GLY A 557 -30.77 -7.08 -14.17
N GLU A 558 -31.35 -7.55 -15.28
CA GLU A 558 -31.62 -6.74 -16.48
C GLU A 558 -32.63 -5.61 -16.21
N PRO A 559 -32.58 -4.49 -16.95
CA PRO A 559 -33.30 -3.27 -16.62
C PRO A 559 -34.71 -3.25 -17.20
N VAL A 560 -35.67 -2.83 -16.38
CA VAL A 560 -37.01 -2.43 -16.84
C VAL A 560 -37.04 -0.91 -16.93
N GLN A 561 -37.18 -0.39 -18.15
CA GLN A 561 -37.56 1.00 -18.42
C GLN A 561 -39.09 1.07 -18.56
N GLU A 562 -39.74 1.84 -17.69
CA GLU A 562 -41.11 2.32 -17.88
C GLU A 562 -41.03 3.73 -18.50
N GLU A 563 -41.56 3.88 -19.71
CA GLU A 563 -42.10 5.15 -20.20
C GLU A 563 -43.61 5.00 -20.42
N THR A 564 -44.33 5.76 -19.60
CA THR A 564 -45.64 6.42 -19.76
C THR A 564 -46.56 6.10 -20.95
N GLU A 565 -47.74 5.61 -20.58
CA GLU A 565 -49.10 5.87 -21.08
C GLU A 565 -49.29 6.70 -22.38
N GLU A 566 -49.95 6.13 -23.40
CA GLU A 566 -51.30 6.57 -23.78
C GLU A 566 -52.02 5.62 -24.78
N LYS A 567 -53.35 5.64 -24.65
CA LYS A 567 -54.41 4.85 -25.33
C LYS A 567 -54.30 4.79 -26.86
N VAL A 568 -54.84 3.72 -27.46
CA VAL A 568 -56.07 3.77 -28.30
C VAL A 568 -56.55 2.36 -28.73
N ARG A 569 -57.87 2.21 -28.65
CA ARG A 569 -58.79 1.10 -28.98
C ARG A 569 -58.60 0.48 -30.38
N LYS A 570 -58.86 -0.84 -30.51
CA LYS A 570 -60.11 -1.38 -31.12
C LYS A 570 -60.09 -2.91 -31.29
N ASP A 571 -61.26 -3.47 -31.01
CA ASP A 571 -61.70 -4.84 -31.28
C ASP A 571 -61.50 -5.28 -32.75
N ALA A 572 -61.32 -6.60 -32.96
CA ALA A 572 -62.32 -7.45 -33.60
C ALA A 572 -61.79 -8.88 -33.84
N PHE A 573 -62.62 -9.87 -33.49
CA PHE A 573 -63.03 -11.07 -34.25
C PHE A 573 -62.03 -11.73 -35.21
N SER A 574 -61.99 -13.04 -35.44
CA SER A 574 -62.61 -14.26 -34.90
C SER A 574 -62.15 -15.39 -35.82
N THR A 575 -62.43 -16.65 -35.46
CA THR A 575 -62.74 -17.78 -36.37
C THR A 575 -61.59 -18.31 -37.25
N LEU A 576 -61.42 -19.59 -37.54
CA LEU A 576 -62.10 -20.85 -37.25
C LEU A 576 -61.19 -21.95 -37.85
N ASP A 577 -61.41 -23.17 -37.38
CA ASP A 577 -61.26 -24.42 -38.13
C ASP A 577 -59.87 -24.99 -38.47
N SER A 578 -59.66 -26.31 -38.55
CA SER A 578 -60.36 -27.49 -38.04
C SER A 578 -59.58 -28.74 -38.51
N ILE A 579 -59.70 -29.83 -37.75
CA ILE A 579 -59.78 -31.24 -38.19
C ILE A 579 -58.52 -32.01 -38.63
N GLY A 580 -58.36 -33.18 -37.98
CA GLY A 580 -57.98 -34.44 -38.61
C GLY A 580 -56.90 -35.22 -37.86
N SER A 581 -57.22 -35.94 -36.76
CA SER A 581 -57.40 -37.42 -36.70
C SER A 581 -56.17 -38.21 -37.17
N SER A 582 -55.62 -39.22 -36.51
CA SER A 582 -56.03 -40.23 -35.53
C SER A 582 -54.71 -40.99 -35.18
N THR A 583 -54.50 -41.86 -34.20
CA THR A 583 -55.32 -42.83 -33.47
C THR A 583 -54.39 -43.43 -32.40
N GLN A 584 -54.92 -43.68 -31.19
CA GLN A 584 -54.73 -44.87 -30.32
C GLN A 584 -53.31 -45.43 -30.08
N SER A 585 -52.94 -45.96 -28.91
CA SER A 585 -53.59 -46.30 -27.63
C SER A 585 -52.43 -46.90 -26.82
N GLY A 586 -52.23 -46.60 -25.55
CA GLY A 586 -53.04 -47.12 -24.44
C GLY A 586 -52.10 -47.95 -23.55
N GLN A 587 -51.85 -47.46 -22.33
CA GLN A 587 -52.35 -48.05 -21.07
C GLN A 587 -51.49 -49.24 -20.57
N ARG A 588 -51.25 -49.47 -19.27
CA ARG A 588 -51.62 -48.86 -17.99
C ARG A 588 -50.87 -49.64 -16.90
N GLY A 589 -50.54 -48.98 -15.78
CA GLY A 589 -50.60 -49.44 -14.37
C GLY A 589 -49.88 -50.72 -13.93
N GLY A 590 -49.44 -50.90 -12.70
CA GLY A 590 -49.56 -50.13 -11.46
C GLY A 590 -49.13 -51.01 -10.26
N ALA A 591 -48.59 -50.36 -9.24
CA ALA A 591 -48.52 -50.69 -7.80
C ALA A 591 -48.23 -52.13 -7.30
N SER A 592 -47.19 -52.29 -6.46
CA SER A 592 -47.30 -52.34 -4.98
C SER A 592 -46.12 -53.06 -4.31
N ARG A 593 -45.70 -52.58 -3.12
CA ARG A 593 -45.18 -53.29 -1.91
C ARG A 593 -43.93 -54.20 -2.09
N THR A 594 -42.97 -54.37 -1.20
CA THR A 594 -42.81 -54.21 0.27
C THR A 594 -41.30 -54.36 0.59
N GLU A 595 -40.94 -54.00 1.81
CA GLU A 595 -39.64 -54.13 2.52
C GLU A 595 -38.93 -55.49 2.36
N ASP A 596 -37.59 -55.49 2.36
CA ASP A 596 -36.76 -56.14 3.40
C ASP A 596 -35.24 -56.02 3.08
N ASP A 597 -34.52 -55.45 4.05
CA ASP A 597 -33.07 -55.60 4.32
C ASP A 597 -32.82 -57.01 4.94
N PRO A 598 -31.63 -57.46 5.43
CA PRO A 598 -30.28 -56.88 5.42
C PRO A 598 -29.16 -57.93 5.15
N LYS A 599 -27.90 -57.49 5.37
CA LYS A 599 -26.69 -58.20 5.88
C LYS A 599 -25.49 -58.19 4.93
N GLU A 600 -24.46 -57.39 5.27
CA GLU A 600 -23.32 -57.75 6.14
C GLU A 600 -22.35 -58.71 5.46
N ASN A 601 -21.13 -58.23 5.19
CA ASN A 601 -19.91 -58.95 5.53
C ASN A 601 -18.72 -57.97 5.60
N ARG A 602 -18.14 -57.89 6.82
CA ARG A 602 -16.70 -57.69 7.07
C ARG A 602 -15.94 -58.85 6.41
N GLU A 603 -14.69 -58.75 5.99
CA GLU A 603 -13.49 -58.15 6.61
C GLU A 603 -12.57 -57.52 5.56
#